data_AF-A0A7K2FJD1-F1
#
_entry.id   AF-A0A7K2FJD1-F1
#
_cell.length_a   1.000
_cell.length_b   1.000
_cell.length_c   1.000
_cell.angle_alpha   90.00
_cell.angle_beta   90.00
_cell.angle_gamma   90.00
#
_symmetry.space_group_name_H-M   'P 1'
#
loop_
_entity.id
_entity.type
_entity.pdbx_description
1 polymer ?
#
loop_
_entity_poly.entity_id
_entity_poly.type
_entity_poly.pdbx_seq_one_letter_code
_entity_poly.pdbx_strand_id
1 'polypeptide(L)'
;MTEQLLELWAAREAGGPSEHASLLYRLQTALAATAGRRSLRALMCLPNSLPDGGPARATAERRLARLVAGSQRPEDIVAVVYDEEAGIAASDEFKACLLHELVLEGVAVPEYPALRSFGEALVTRRHPLARLPLRLLPAERALLRPADAPRDWTWTLPPATVEAHGDRPELHVSAETRGRGAAFDPVEVTVPEVAEAMGAVVRHWCEESNGTVATQEFWCPSPVPADDFAAVFERLPLTPWPEEEQRARLRPATSDRVLRVLLTAAVRAPAYGDGMSGAYGRLAVWRTLGALVGTAPDAPVDDTALLVEQAHWFIADPSSDWFHQVVWDLAVAVLRPGGQDIAVLAATDTD
;
A
#
# COMPACT_ATOMS: atom_id res chain seq x y z
N MET A 1 -48.47 13.14 10.87
CA MET A 1 -47.08 13.06 10.38
C MET A 1 -46.12 13.30 11.55
N THR A 2 -46.36 12.60 12.68
CA THR A 2 -45.80 12.97 13.99
C THR A 2 -45.53 11.75 14.87
N GLU A 3 -46.19 10.61 14.64
CA GLU A 3 -45.89 9.33 15.32
C GLU A 3 -44.71 8.57 14.69
N GLN A 4 -44.54 8.59 13.36
CA GLN A 4 -43.40 7.94 12.68
C GLN A 4 -42.03 8.54 13.04
N LEU A 5 -41.99 9.83 13.40
CA LEU A 5 -40.75 10.48 13.87
C LEU A 5 -40.43 10.13 15.34
N LEU A 6 -41.44 9.81 16.14
CA LEU A 6 -41.27 9.34 17.52
C LEU A 6 -40.87 7.86 17.56
N GLU A 7 -41.37 7.02 16.64
CA GLU A 7 -40.93 5.63 16.50
C GLU A 7 -39.47 5.53 15.99
N LEU A 8 -39.03 6.43 15.11
CA LEU A 8 -37.63 6.55 14.69
C LEU A 8 -36.71 7.03 15.83
N TRP A 9 -37.24 7.80 16.79
CA TRP A 9 -36.51 8.19 18.00
C TRP A 9 -36.51 7.09 19.07
N ALA A 10 -37.55 6.27 19.18
CA ALA A 10 -37.58 5.13 20.09
C ALA A 10 -36.65 3.98 19.61
N ALA A 11 -36.50 3.79 18.30
CA ALA A 11 -35.51 2.87 17.73
C ALA A 11 -34.05 3.32 17.97
N ARG A 12 -33.85 4.62 18.23
CA ARG A 12 -32.54 5.24 18.56
C ARG A 12 -32.00 4.81 19.93
N GLU A 13 -32.85 4.36 20.85
CA GLU A 13 -32.44 3.89 22.18
C GLU A 13 -32.25 2.36 22.27
N ALA A 14 -32.71 1.59 21.26
CA ALA A 14 -32.67 0.13 21.29
C ALA A 14 -31.51 -0.50 20.48
N GLY A 15 -30.97 0.22 19.49
CA GLY A 15 -29.86 -0.27 18.68
C GLY A 15 -28.51 0.01 19.32
N GLY A 16 -27.78 -1.04 19.69
CA GLY A 16 -26.42 -0.89 20.24
C GLY A 16 -25.49 -0.08 19.32
N PRO A 17 -24.33 0.38 19.82
CA PRO A 17 -23.36 1.18 19.05
C PRO A 17 -22.99 0.58 17.67
N SER A 18 -23.06 -0.74 17.52
CA SER A 18 -22.76 -1.48 16.30
C SER A 18 -23.83 -1.37 15.19
N GLU A 19 -25.12 -1.25 15.53
CA GLU A 19 -26.21 -1.17 14.55
C GLU A 19 -26.24 0.20 13.87
N HIS A 20 -26.02 1.26 14.65
CA HIS A 20 -25.91 2.63 14.16
C HIS A 20 -24.69 2.80 13.23
N ALA A 21 -23.53 2.27 13.63
CA ALA A 21 -22.32 2.28 12.78
C ALA A 21 -22.55 1.52 11.47
N SER A 22 -23.22 0.36 11.52
CA SER A 22 -23.54 -0.44 10.34
C SER A 22 -24.52 0.27 9.39
N LEU A 23 -25.53 0.96 9.92
CA LEU A 23 -26.47 1.77 9.12
C LEU A 23 -25.76 2.94 8.44
N LEU A 24 -24.94 3.69 9.19
CA LEU A 24 -24.18 4.80 8.66
C LEU A 24 -23.24 4.34 7.54
N TYR A 25 -22.55 3.21 7.74
CA TYR A 25 -21.70 2.62 6.72
C TYR A 25 -22.46 2.28 5.43
N ARG A 26 -23.65 1.67 5.54
CA ARG A 26 -24.49 1.37 4.37
C ARG A 26 -24.96 2.64 3.65
N LEU A 27 -25.34 3.68 4.40
CA LEU A 27 -25.74 4.97 3.83
C LEU A 27 -24.58 5.65 3.10
N GLN A 28 -23.39 5.68 3.70
CA GLN A 28 -22.18 6.22 3.07
C GLN A 28 -21.86 5.46 1.78
N THR A 29 -21.91 4.13 1.80
CA THR A 29 -21.66 3.29 0.63
C THR A 29 -22.69 3.54 -0.48
N ALA A 30 -23.98 3.64 -0.14
CA ALA A 30 -25.05 3.89 -1.11
C ALA A 30 -24.96 5.28 -1.73
N LEU A 31 -24.66 6.32 -0.93
CA LEU A 31 -24.46 7.67 -1.42
C LEU A 31 -23.19 7.79 -2.26
N ALA A 32 -22.10 7.16 -1.84
CA ALA A 32 -20.87 7.10 -2.65
C ALA A 32 -21.15 6.45 -4.00
N ALA A 33 -21.85 5.31 -4.04
CA ALA A 33 -22.20 4.59 -5.28
C ALA A 33 -23.17 5.36 -6.21
N THR A 34 -23.83 6.40 -5.71
CA THR A 34 -24.74 7.23 -6.50
C THR A 34 -24.00 8.44 -7.04
N ALA A 35 -23.59 8.39 -8.31
CA ALA A 35 -22.84 9.48 -8.93
C ALA A 35 -23.63 10.80 -8.98
N GLY A 36 -22.96 11.91 -8.66
CA GLY A 36 -23.44 13.26 -8.92
C GLY A 36 -23.39 14.18 -7.70
N ARG A 37 -23.32 15.49 -7.97
CA ARG A 37 -23.15 16.55 -6.95
C ARG A 37 -24.09 16.44 -5.77
N ARG A 38 -25.38 16.15 -5.98
CA ARG A 38 -26.35 16.05 -4.87
C ARG A 38 -26.01 14.94 -3.89
N SER A 39 -25.61 13.77 -4.40
CA SER A 39 -25.23 12.63 -3.58
C SER A 39 -23.93 12.92 -2.83
N LEU A 40 -22.94 13.50 -3.53
CA LEU A 40 -21.68 13.90 -2.93
C LEU A 40 -21.89 14.96 -1.82
N ARG A 41 -22.74 15.96 -2.05
CA ARG A 41 -23.12 16.93 -1.00
C ARG A 41 -23.76 16.25 0.19
N ALA A 42 -24.74 15.37 -0.04
CA ALA A 42 -25.38 14.62 1.04
C ALA A 42 -24.36 13.76 1.82
N LEU A 43 -23.39 13.16 1.12
CA LEU A 43 -22.30 12.39 1.72
C LEU A 43 -21.34 13.26 2.54
N MET A 44 -21.02 14.48 2.10
CA MET A 44 -20.19 15.42 2.84
C MET A 44 -20.95 16.07 4.01
N CYS A 45 -22.26 16.24 3.87
CA CYS A 45 -23.16 16.75 4.88
C CYS A 45 -23.75 15.66 5.79
N LEU A 46 -23.19 14.45 5.81
CA LEU A 46 -23.66 13.32 6.64
C LEU A 46 -23.11 13.37 8.08
N PRO A 47 -22.84 14.57 8.62
CA PRO A 47 -21.64 14.93 9.35
C PRO A 47 -21.44 14.08 10.63
N ASN A 48 -20.17 13.95 11.04
CA ASN A 48 -19.77 13.96 12.46
C ASN A 48 -20.26 12.82 13.39
N SER A 49 -20.34 11.57 12.93
CA SER A 49 -20.49 10.42 13.85
C SER A 49 -19.14 9.88 14.35
N LEU A 50 -18.03 10.41 13.83
CA LEU A 50 -16.70 10.01 14.27
C LEU A 50 -16.40 10.71 15.59
N PRO A 51 -15.96 9.99 16.64
CA PRO A 51 -15.57 10.62 17.89
C PRO A 51 -14.50 11.69 17.63
N ASP A 52 -14.62 12.81 18.34
CA ASP A 52 -13.72 13.95 18.19
C ASP A 52 -12.27 13.52 18.44
N GLY A 53 -11.37 13.91 17.52
CA GLY A 53 -9.91 13.86 17.67
C GLY A 53 -9.35 12.48 17.99
N GLY A 54 -8.93 11.72 16.97
CA GLY A 54 -8.19 10.48 17.20
C GLY A 54 -7.96 9.63 15.95
N PRO A 55 -7.27 8.48 16.08
CA PRO A 55 -6.97 7.56 14.99
C PRO A 55 -8.21 7.12 14.20
N ALA A 56 -9.33 6.88 14.90
CA ALA A 56 -10.60 6.47 14.29
C ALA A 56 -11.15 7.49 13.28
N ARG A 57 -10.96 8.79 13.53
CA ARG A 57 -11.36 9.83 12.58
C ARG A 57 -10.51 9.80 11.32
N ALA A 58 -9.19 9.69 11.47
CA ALA A 58 -8.27 9.61 10.34
C ALA A 58 -8.57 8.37 9.47
N THR A 59 -8.82 7.21 10.09
CA THR A 59 -9.21 5.99 9.37
C THR A 59 -10.49 6.17 8.57
N ALA A 60 -11.51 6.80 9.15
CA ALA A 60 -12.77 7.03 8.46
C ALA A 60 -12.66 8.10 7.36
N GLU A 61 -11.86 9.15 7.54
CA GLU A 61 -11.57 10.13 6.49
C GLU A 61 -10.84 9.48 5.30
N ARG A 62 -9.86 8.60 5.57
CA ARG A 62 -9.16 7.81 4.55
C ARG A 62 -10.11 6.88 3.78
N ARG A 63 -10.98 6.16 4.50
CA ARG A 63 -12.00 5.29 3.89
C ARG A 63 -12.97 6.09 3.02
N LEU A 64 -13.45 7.22 3.52
CA LEU A 64 -14.38 8.09 2.78
C LEU A 64 -13.73 8.63 1.51
N ALA A 65 -12.46 9.04 1.57
CA ALA A 65 -11.70 9.51 0.42
C ALA A 65 -11.65 8.44 -0.69
N ARG A 66 -11.31 7.20 -0.34
CA ARG A 66 -11.31 6.06 -1.27
C ARG A 66 -12.68 5.82 -1.90
N LEU A 67 -13.75 5.83 -1.09
CA LEU A 67 -15.12 5.64 -1.57
C LEU A 67 -15.55 6.74 -2.55
N VAL A 68 -15.24 7.99 -2.24
CA VAL A 68 -15.55 9.14 -3.10
C VAL A 68 -14.78 9.06 -4.41
N ALA A 69 -13.47 8.81 -4.37
CA ALA A 69 -12.64 8.73 -5.57
C ALA A 69 -13.12 7.62 -6.54
N GLY A 70 -13.42 6.42 -6.02
CA GLY A 70 -13.81 5.29 -6.87
C GLY A 70 -15.26 5.34 -7.40
N SER A 71 -16.09 6.27 -6.90
CA SER A 71 -17.53 6.27 -7.21
C SER A 71 -18.08 7.59 -7.75
N GLN A 72 -17.32 8.69 -7.64
CA GLN A 72 -17.76 10.02 -8.06
C GLN A 72 -16.91 10.56 -9.21
N ARG A 73 -17.52 11.43 -10.00
CA ARG A 73 -16.85 12.09 -11.12
C ARG A 73 -15.85 13.14 -10.62
N PRO A 74 -14.63 13.23 -11.18
CA PRO A 74 -13.63 14.23 -10.77
C PRO A 74 -14.16 15.67 -10.80
N GLU A 75 -14.97 16.03 -11.79
CA GLU A 75 -15.51 17.39 -11.94
C GLU A 75 -16.52 17.74 -10.82
N ASP A 76 -17.28 16.74 -10.35
CA ASP A 76 -18.20 16.91 -9.24
C ASP A 76 -17.45 16.96 -7.91
N ILE A 77 -16.38 16.17 -7.76
CA ILE A 77 -15.49 16.20 -6.59
C ILE A 77 -14.83 17.58 -6.45
N VAL A 78 -14.25 18.11 -7.53
CA VAL A 78 -13.60 19.43 -7.50
C VAL A 78 -14.58 20.50 -7.09
N ALA A 79 -15.75 20.55 -7.73
CA ALA A 79 -16.76 21.58 -7.48
C ALA A 79 -17.31 21.55 -6.04
N VAL A 80 -17.46 20.37 -5.43
CA VAL A 80 -18.09 20.21 -4.12
C VAL A 80 -17.07 20.26 -2.98
N VAL A 81 -15.88 19.70 -3.15
CA VAL A 81 -14.89 19.49 -2.08
C VAL A 81 -13.77 20.54 -2.11
N TYR A 82 -13.25 20.89 -3.29
CA TYR A 82 -12.05 21.72 -3.43
C TYR A 82 -12.34 23.18 -3.77
N ASP A 83 -13.45 23.45 -4.47
CA ASP A 83 -13.95 24.82 -4.70
C ASP A 83 -14.75 25.36 -3.49
N GLU A 84 -14.73 24.61 -2.37
CA GLU A 84 -15.30 24.99 -1.07
C GLU A 84 -16.74 25.51 -1.15
N GLU A 85 -17.61 24.71 -1.78
CA GLU A 85 -19.02 25.06 -1.88
C GLU A 85 -19.62 25.34 -0.49
N ALA A 86 -20.37 26.45 -0.40
CA ALA A 86 -20.88 26.95 0.86
C ALA A 86 -21.69 25.88 1.62
N GLY A 87 -21.31 25.64 2.88
CA GLY A 87 -21.96 24.64 3.75
C GLY A 87 -21.24 23.28 3.81
N ILE A 88 -20.12 23.11 3.09
CA ILE A 88 -19.31 21.88 3.13
C ILE A 88 -17.94 22.21 3.72
N ALA A 89 -17.65 21.67 4.89
CA ALA A 89 -16.37 21.82 5.58
C ALA A 89 -15.64 20.47 5.59
N ALA A 90 -14.98 20.14 4.48
CA ALA A 90 -14.09 18.98 4.39
C ALA A 90 -12.75 19.29 5.07
N SER A 91 -12.25 18.37 5.91
CA SER A 91 -10.95 18.52 6.56
C SER A 91 -9.79 18.45 5.55
N ASP A 92 -8.66 19.09 5.88
CA ASP A 92 -7.45 19.04 5.05
C ASP A 92 -6.93 17.60 4.90
N GLU A 93 -7.04 16.76 5.94
CA GLU A 93 -6.64 15.34 5.89
C GLU A 93 -7.50 14.54 4.90
N PHE A 94 -8.82 14.70 4.94
CA PHE A 94 -9.71 14.09 3.94
C PHE A 94 -9.38 14.57 2.52
N LYS A 95 -9.21 15.89 2.33
CA LYS A 95 -8.84 16.48 1.03
C LYS A 95 -7.47 15.96 0.55
N ALA A 96 -6.50 15.75 1.44
CA ALA A 96 -5.19 15.22 1.11
C ALA A 96 -5.27 13.73 0.72
N CYS A 97 -6.03 12.94 1.45
CA CYS A 97 -6.27 11.54 1.09
C CYS A 97 -6.98 11.46 -0.26
N LEU A 98 -8.08 12.19 -0.44
CA LEU A 98 -8.87 12.19 -1.67
C LEU A 98 -8.05 12.59 -2.90
N LEU A 99 -7.13 13.55 -2.76
CA LEU A 99 -6.24 13.97 -3.84
C LEU A 99 -5.40 12.79 -4.36
N HIS A 100 -4.86 11.95 -3.47
CA HIS A 100 -4.06 10.80 -3.86
C HIS A 100 -4.88 9.57 -4.25
N GLU A 101 -6.08 9.40 -3.71
CA GLU A 101 -7.01 8.39 -4.22
C GLU A 101 -7.41 8.72 -5.68
N LEU A 102 -7.63 9.99 -6.02
CA LEU A 102 -7.87 10.41 -7.41
C LEU A 102 -6.67 10.09 -8.34
N VAL A 103 -5.44 10.25 -7.85
CA VAL A 103 -4.24 9.83 -8.61
C VAL A 103 -4.27 8.32 -8.87
N LEU A 104 -4.62 7.51 -7.87
CA LEU A 104 -4.74 6.05 -8.01
C LEU A 104 -5.86 5.63 -8.97
N GLU A 105 -6.95 6.39 -9.02
CA GLU A 105 -8.04 6.22 -10.01
C GLU A 105 -7.68 6.75 -11.41
N GLY A 106 -6.43 7.20 -11.62
CA GLY A 106 -5.94 7.65 -12.92
C GLY A 106 -6.41 9.04 -13.35
N VAL A 107 -6.93 9.85 -12.42
CA VAL A 107 -7.34 11.23 -12.72
C VAL A 107 -6.11 12.08 -12.99
N ALA A 108 -6.15 12.83 -14.09
CA ALA A 108 -5.12 13.80 -14.46
C ALA A 108 -5.18 15.05 -13.56
N VAL A 109 -4.78 14.92 -12.29
CA VAL A 109 -4.79 15.98 -11.28
C VAL A 109 -4.22 17.33 -11.77
N PRO A 110 -3.11 17.39 -12.54
CA PRO A 110 -2.58 18.65 -13.05
C PRO A 110 -3.54 19.46 -13.93
N GLU A 111 -4.54 18.82 -14.55
CA GLU A 111 -5.54 19.47 -15.39
C GLU A 111 -6.62 20.22 -14.60
N TYR A 112 -6.72 19.99 -13.29
CA TYR A 112 -7.67 20.63 -12.39
C TYR A 112 -6.97 21.69 -11.53
N PRO A 113 -7.18 22.99 -11.78
CA PRO A 113 -6.48 24.05 -11.05
C PRO A 113 -6.66 23.98 -9.52
N ALA A 114 -7.86 23.68 -9.04
CA ALA A 114 -8.13 23.58 -7.59
C ALA A 114 -7.36 22.44 -6.92
N LEU A 115 -7.25 21.27 -7.58
CA LEU A 115 -6.47 20.14 -7.07
C LEU A 115 -4.97 20.45 -7.02
N ARG A 116 -4.45 21.07 -8.08
CA ARG A 116 -3.05 21.51 -8.15
C ARG A 116 -2.71 22.52 -7.06
N SER A 117 -3.52 23.57 -6.92
CA SER A 117 -3.34 24.58 -5.86
C SER A 117 -3.38 23.96 -4.46
N PHE A 118 -4.28 23.00 -4.23
CA PHE A 118 -4.32 22.30 -2.95
C PHE A 118 -3.05 21.46 -2.71
N GLY A 119 -2.55 20.76 -3.73
CA GLY A 119 -1.27 20.05 -3.66
C GLY A 119 -0.08 20.95 -3.32
N GLU A 120 0.03 22.13 -3.93
CA GLU A 120 1.05 23.15 -3.59
C GLU A 120 0.91 23.62 -2.13
N ALA A 121 -0.33 23.75 -1.66
CA ALA A 121 -0.60 24.10 -0.26
C ALA A 121 -0.19 22.96 0.71
N LEU A 122 -0.32 21.69 0.34
CA LEU A 122 0.19 20.56 1.13
C LEU A 122 1.71 20.62 1.30
N VAL A 123 2.45 20.99 0.23
CA VAL A 123 3.91 21.18 0.30
C VAL A 123 4.27 22.29 1.28
N THR A 124 3.59 23.44 1.18
CA THR A 124 3.81 24.59 2.07
C THR A 124 3.56 24.23 3.54
N ARG A 125 2.54 23.40 3.80
CA ARG A 125 2.20 22.91 5.15
C ARG A 125 3.07 21.73 5.61
N ARG A 126 3.99 21.25 4.78
CA ARG A 126 4.83 20.06 5.05
C ARG A 126 3.98 18.82 5.39
N HIS A 127 2.83 18.68 4.73
CA HIS A 127 1.95 17.54 4.92
C HIS A 127 2.68 16.24 4.51
N PRO A 128 2.53 15.11 5.23
CA PRO A 128 3.23 13.87 4.89
C PRO A 128 3.01 13.41 3.45
N LEU A 129 1.77 13.51 2.96
CA LEU A 129 1.39 13.14 1.60
C LEU A 129 1.98 14.08 0.52
N ALA A 130 2.45 15.27 0.88
CA ALA A 130 3.07 16.21 -0.07
C ALA A 130 4.38 15.67 -0.69
N ARG A 131 4.96 14.62 -0.11
CA ARG A 131 6.12 13.92 -0.67
C ARG A 131 5.77 13.14 -1.95
N LEU A 132 4.51 12.78 -2.13
CA LEU A 132 4.07 11.97 -3.26
C LEU A 132 3.79 12.85 -4.49
N PRO A 133 4.17 12.40 -5.69
CA PRO A 133 3.82 13.10 -6.91
C PRO A 133 2.31 13.04 -7.19
N LEU A 134 1.76 14.11 -7.76
CA LEU A 134 0.36 14.21 -8.18
C LEU A 134 0.08 13.55 -9.55
N ARG A 135 0.81 12.48 -9.84
CA ARG A 135 0.70 11.63 -11.03
C ARG A 135 1.13 10.22 -10.67
N LEU A 136 0.70 9.24 -11.46
CA LEU A 136 1.22 7.89 -11.37
C LEU A 136 2.61 7.82 -11.98
N LEU A 137 3.53 7.20 -11.26
CA LEU A 137 4.87 6.86 -11.72
C LEU A 137 4.84 5.57 -12.56
N PRO A 138 5.89 5.26 -13.35
CA PRO A 138 5.90 4.11 -14.25
C PRO A 138 5.48 2.78 -13.58
N ALA A 139 6.06 2.45 -12.43
CA ALA A 139 5.71 1.24 -11.65
C ALA A 139 4.24 1.23 -11.17
N GLU A 140 3.61 2.39 -11.02
CA GLU A 140 2.22 2.51 -10.57
C GLU A 140 1.21 2.40 -11.71
N ARG A 141 1.64 2.40 -12.97
CA ARG A 141 0.70 2.33 -14.12
C ARG A 141 -0.08 1.02 -14.16
N ALA A 142 0.46 -0.05 -13.59
CA ALA A 142 -0.25 -1.32 -13.44
C ALA A 142 -1.42 -1.27 -12.44
N LEU A 143 -1.55 -0.19 -11.67
CA LEU A 143 -2.69 0.07 -10.79
C LEU A 143 -3.90 0.65 -11.54
N LEU A 144 -3.70 1.14 -12.76
CA LEU A 144 -4.79 1.67 -13.58
C LEU A 144 -5.76 0.56 -13.92
N ARG A 145 -7.04 0.84 -13.69
CA ARG A 145 -8.13 -0.03 -14.08
C ARG A 145 -8.15 -0.22 -15.60
N PRO A 146 -8.12 -1.47 -16.10
CA PRO A 146 -8.33 -1.74 -17.53
C PRO A 146 -9.73 -1.27 -17.97
N ALA A 147 -9.85 -0.76 -19.20
CA ALA A 147 -11.10 -0.21 -19.73
C ALA A 147 -12.28 -1.18 -19.64
N ASP A 148 -12.03 -2.47 -19.87
CA ASP A 148 -13.05 -3.54 -19.88
C ASP A 148 -13.17 -4.29 -18.54
N ALA A 149 -12.48 -3.80 -17.49
CA ALA A 149 -12.49 -4.47 -16.20
C ALA A 149 -13.87 -4.40 -15.52
N PRO A 150 -14.30 -5.48 -14.84
CA PRO A 150 -15.60 -5.52 -14.18
C PRO A 150 -15.69 -4.49 -13.03
N ARG A 151 -16.90 -4.18 -12.56
CA ARG A 151 -17.12 -3.12 -11.55
C ARG A 151 -16.42 -3.39 -10.22
N ASP A 152 -16.22 -4.65 -9.88
CA ASP A 152 -15.53 -5.15 -8.69
C ASP A 152 -14.03 -5.36 -8.91
N TRP A 153 -13.47 -4.93 -10.06
CA TRP A 153 -12.05 -5.02 -10.31
C TRP A 153 -11.25 -4.27 -9.25
N THR A 154 -10.16 -4.88 -8.82
CA THR A 154 -9.20 -4.30 -7.89
C THR A 154 -7.79 -4.60 -8.37
N TRP A 155 -6.88 -3.66 -8.15
CA TRP A 155 -5.44 -3.83 -8.38
C TRP A 155 -4.78 -4.67 -7.27
N THR A 156 -5.49 -4.89 -6.15
CA THR A 156 -4.99 -5.72 -5.05
C THR A 156 -4.90 -7.17 -5.48
N LEU A 157 -3.82 -7.84 -5.12
CA LEU A 157 -3.68 -9.25 -5.42
C LEU A 157 -4.62 -10.08 -4.53
N PRO A 158 -5.29 -11.10 -5.11
CA PRO A 158 -6.05 -12.06 -4.32
C PRO A 158 -5.18 -12.70 -3.24
N PRO A 159 -5.81 -13.16 -2.16
CA PRO A 159 -5.15 -14.01 -1.18
C PRO A 159 -4.81 -15.36 -1.83
N ALA A 160 -3.65 -15.47 -2.47
CA ALA A 160 -3.13 -16.75 -2.95
C ALA A 160 -1.61 -16.73 -2.90
N THR A 161 -1.04 -17.92 -2.76
CA THR A 161 0.40 -18.15 -2.78
C THR A 161 1.03 -17.53 -4.02
N VAL A 162 2.29 -17.11 -3.89
CA VAL A 162 3.12 -16.54 -4.96
C VAL A 162 3.04 -17.37 -6.26
N GLU A 163 2.88 -18.70 -6.16
CA GLU A 163 2.72 -19.63 -7.28
C GLU A 163 1.47 -19.36 -8.13
N ALA A 164 0.32 -19.02 -7.54
CA ALA A 164 -0.93 -18.73 -8.27
C ALA A 164 -0.86 -17.42 -9.07
N HIS A 165 0.26 -16.71 -8.95
CA HIS A 165 0.36 -15.28 -9.16
C HIS A 165 1.70 -14.87 -9.79
N GLY A 166 2.59 -15.84 -10.03
CA GLY A 166 3.85 -15.65 -10.71
C GLY A 166 3.67 -15.74 -12.23
N ASP A 167 3.79 -14.61 -12.92
CA ASP A 167 3.81 -14.57 -14.40
C ASP A 167 5.13 -15.12 -14.98
N ARG A 168 6.09 -15.46 -14.11
CA ARG A 168 7.42 -15.97 -14.47
C ARG A 168 7.72 -17.26 -13.70
N PRO A 169 8.44 -18.21 -14.34
CA PRO A 169 8.82 -19.46 -13.69
C PRO A 169 9.77 -19.21 -12.51
N GLU A 170 9.73 -20.14 -11.55
CA GLU A 170 10.71 -20.22 -10.46
C GLU A 170 12.14 -20.31 -11.02
N LEU A 171 13.07 -19.62 -10.37
CA LEU A 171 14.48 -19.71 -10.69
C LEU A 171 15.05 -21.03 -10.20
N HIS A 172 15.53 -21.84 -11.13
CA HIS A 172 16.15 -23.12 -10.80
C HIS A 172 17.62 -22.96 -10.43
N VAL A 173 18.00 -23.42 -9.23
CA VAL A 173 19.40 -23.42 -8.77
C VAL A 173 20.08 -24.76 -9.10
N SER A 174 20.71 -24.80 -10.26
CA SER A 174 21.57 -25.90 -10.71
C SER A 174 22.84 -26.07 -9.85
N ALA A 175 23.54 -27.19 -10.02
CA ALA A 175 24.86 -27.39 -9.39
C ALA A 175 25.91 -26.37 -9.86
N GLU A 176 25.83 -25.95 -11.13
CA GLU A 176 26.76 -24.97 -11.71
C GLU A 176 26.56 -23.57 -11.14
N THR A 177 25.31 -23.09 -11.12
CA THR A 177 24.94 -21.80 -10.49
C THR A 177 25.28 -21.81 -8.99
N ARG A 178 25.12 -22.95 -8.31
CA ARG A 178 25.54 -23.08 -6.89
C ARG A 178 27.06 -22.98 -6.73
N GLY A 179 27.83 -23.56 -7.66
CA GLY A 179 29.28 -23.41 -7.69
C GLY A 179 29.73 -21.97 -7.88
N ARG A 180 29.08 -21.22 -8.80
CA ARG A 180 29.35 -19.78 -8.98
C ARG A 180 28.89 -18.94 -7.78
N GLY A 181 27.69 -19.22 -7.27
CA GLY A 181 27.12 -18.58 -6.09
C GLY A 181 28.02 -18.72 -4.85
N ALA A 182 28.76 -19.82 -4.74
CA ALA A 182 29.66 -20.06 -3.63
C ALA A 182 30.90 -19.15 -3.59
N ALA A 183 31.21 -18.46 -4.69
CA ALA A 183 32.29 -17.47 -4.73
C ALA A 183 31.91 -16.14 -4.06
N PHE A 184 30.63 -15.94 -3.75
CA PHE A 184 30.15 -14.75 -3.06
C PHE A 184 30.03 -15.04 -1.56
N ASP A 185 30.43 -14.04 -0.76
CA ASP A 185 30.36 -14.06 0.69
C ASP A 185 29.63 -12.80 1.17
N PRO A 186 28.28 -12.80 1.11
CA PRO A 186 27.48 -11.66 1.53
C PRO A 186 27.59 -11.45 3.03
N VAL A 187 27.80 -10.20 3.45
CA VAL A 187 27.83 -9.82 4.87
C VAL A 187 26.58 -9.01 5.17
N GLU A 188 25.90 -9.33 6.27
CA GLU A 188 24.76 -8.54 6.71
C GLU A 188 25.23 -7.15 7.16
N VAL A 189 24.60 -6.11 6.61
CA VAL A 189 24.90 -4.70 6.86
C VAL A 189 23.65 -3.92 7.29
N THR A 190 22.59 -4.63 7.70
CA THR A 190 21.31 -4.07 8.09
C THR A 190 21.47 -2.98 9.14
N VAL A 191 20.94 -1.79 8.85
CA VAL A 191 20.85 -0.67 9.79
C VAL A 191 19.41 -0.56 10.31
N PRO A 192 19.16 -0.41 11.63
CA PRO A 192 17.81 -0.40 12.20
C PRO A 192 16.86 0.60 11.55
N GLU A 193 17.33 1.81 11.23
CA GLU A 193 16.53 2.85 10.60
C GLU A 193 16.12 2.48 9.15
N VAL A 194 16.98 1.76 8.42
CA VAL A 194 16.68 1.26 7.07
C VAL A 194 15.72 0.08 7.16
N ALA A 195 15.92 -0.81 8.13
CA ALA A 195 15.01 -1.91 8.44
C ALA A 195 13.58 -1.41 8.72
N GLU A 196 13.41 -0.39 9.57
CA GLU A 196 12.11 0.21 9.84
C GLU A 196 11.48 0.79 8.57
N ALA A 197 12.28 1.49 7.74
CA ALA A 197 11.79 2.07 6.49
C ALA A 197 11.39 0.99 5.46
N MET A 198 12.13 -0.12 5.37
CA MET A 198 11.77 -1.29 4.55
C MET A 198 10.42 -1.88 5.02
N GLY A 199 10.21 -1.97 6.33
CA GLY A 199 8.97 -2.48 6.93
C GLY A 199 7.76 -1.53 6.90
N ALA A 200 7.89 -0.31 6.38
CA ALA A 200 6.86 0.73 6.49
C ALA A 200 5.47 0.31 5.98
N VAL A 201 5.42 -0.55 4.96
CA VAL A 201 4.18 -1.03 4.31
C VAL A 201 3.38 -2.05 5.14
N VAL A 202 4.02 -2.70 6.11
CA VAL A 202 3.44 -3.72 7.00
C VAL A 202 3.49 -3.30 8.46
N ARG A 203 3.90 -2.06 8.75
CA ARG A 203 4.00 -1.56 10.12
C ARG A 203 2.67 -1.65 10.87
N HIS A 204 1.56 -1.39 10.20
CA HIS A 204 0.23 -1.51 10.79
C HIS A 204 -0.12 -2.95 11.18
N TRP A 205 0.48 -3.97 10.57
CA TRP A 205 0.27 -5.36 10.98
C TRP A 205 0.82 -5.62 12.38
N CYS A 206 1.97 -5.01 12.72
CA CYS A 206 2.55 -5.08 14.06
C CYS A 206 1.82 -4.18 15.08
N GLU A 207 1.29 -3.03 14.63
CA GLU A 207 0.63 -2.07 15.51
C GLU A 207 -0.83 -2.45 15.82
N GLU A 208 -1.52 -3.09 14.87
CA GLU A 208 -2.96 -3.39 14.95
C GLU A 208 -3.25 -4.90 15.14
N SER A 209 -2.26 -5.78 14.94
CA SER A 209 -2.39 -7.24 14.97
C SER A 209 -1.11 -7.89 15.56
N ASN A 210 -0.93 -9.19 15.34
CA ASN A 210 0.24 -9.98 15.77
C ASN A 210 1.31 -10.08 14.67
N GLY A 211 1.35 -9.11 13.75
CA GLY A 211 2.24 -9.15 12.59
C GLY A 211 3.72 -9.22 12.97
N THR A 212 4.48 -10.01 12.24
CA THR A 212 5.93 -10.14 12.38
C THR A 212 6.61 -9.74 11.08
N VAL A 213 7.72 -9.00 11.19
CA VAL A 213 8.46 -8.43 10.06
C VAL A 213 9.94 -8.73 10.21
N ALA A 214 10.57 -9.15 9.11
CA ALA A 214 12.01 -9.32 9.01
C ALA A 214 12.53 -8.55 7.79
N THR A 215 13.47 -7.65 8.04
CA THR A 215 14.11 -6.81 7.01
C THR A 215 15.60 -6.91 7.17
N GLN A 216 16.30 -7.34 6.12
CA GLN A 216 17.75 -7.56 6.17
C GLN A 216 18.41 -7.02 4.90
N GLU A 217 19.58 -6.40 5.06
CA GLU A 217 20.43 -5.94 3.98
C GLU A 217 21.76 -6.68 3.99
N PHE A 218 22.26 -7.03 2.81
CA PHE A 218 23.54 -7.70 2.64
C PHE A 218 24.38 -6.97 1.61
N TRP A 219 25.68 -6.94 1.86
CA TRP A 219 26.68 -6.42 0.94
C TRP A 219 27.61 -7.53 0.46
N CYS A 220 27.89 -7.55 -0.84
CA CYS A 220 28.82 -8.46 -1.48
C CYS A 220 30.08 -7.71 -1.96
N PRO A 221 31.29 -8.20 -1.66
CA PRO A 221 32.54 -7.61 -2.16
C PRO A 221 32.65 -7.57 -3.68
N SER A 222 31.99 -8.49 -4.37
CA SER A 222 31.95 -8.57 -5.84
C SER A 222 30.51 -8.51 -6.34
N PRO A 223 30.23 -7.85 -7.48
CA PRO A 223 28.92 -7.82 -8.10
C PRO A 223 28.36 -9.22 -8.37
N VAL A 224 27.19 -9.52 -7.82
CA VAL A 224 26.40 -10.71 -8.11
C VAL A 224 25.63 -10.48 -9.42
N PRO A 225 25.82 -11.32 -10.46
CA PRO A 225 24.96 -11.30 -11.64
C PRO A 225 23.54 -11.73 -11.27
N ALA A 226 22.53 -11.11 -11.89
CA ALA A 226 21.13 -11.45 -11.63
C ALA A 226 20.81 -12.96 -11.86
N ASP A 227 21.47 -13.60 -12.83
CA ASP A 227 21.30 -15.03 -13.13
C ASP A 227 21.85 -15.96 -12.04
N ASP A 228 22.81 -15.48 -11.23
CA ASP A 228 23.40 -16.22 -10.12
C ASP A 228 22.74 -15.86 -8.77
N PHE A 229 21.86 -14.85 -8.74
CA PHE A 229 21.28 -14.32 -7.51
C PHE A 229 20.52 -15.38 -6.71
N ALA A 230 19.75 -16.26 -7.36
CA ALA A 230 19.02 -17.31 -6.64
C ALA A 230 19.96 -18.26 -5.86
N ALA A 231 21.15 -18.55 -6.39
CA ALA A 231 22.15 -19.37 -5.71
C ALA A 231 22.79 -18.66 -4.52
N VAL A 232 22.95 -17.33 -4.60
CA VAL A 232 23.43 -16.50 -3.48
C VAL A 232 22.34 -16.37 -2.43
N PHE A 233 21.09 -16.15 -2.83
CA PHE A 233 19.94 -16.01 -1.94
C PHE A 233 19.71 -17.26 -1.08
N GLU A 234 19.86 -18.46 -1.65
CA GLU A 234 19.79 -19.75 -0.91
C GLU A 234 20.75 -19.85 0.28
N ARG A 235 21.78 -19.01 0.35
CA ARG A 235 22.83 -19.02 1.38
C ARG A 235 22.77 -17.82 2.33
N LEU A 236 21.87 -16.87 2.09
CA LEU A 236 21.74 -15.73 2.98
C LEU A 236 21.18 -16.22 4.33
N PRO A 237 21.75 -15.78 5.47
CA PRO A 237 21.25 -16.15 6.80
C PRO A 237 19.97 -15.37 7.12
N LEU A 238 18.89 -15.64 6.38
CA LEU A 238 17.66 -14.88 6.45
C LEU A 238 16.82 -15.33 7.65
N THR A 239 16.45 -14.39 8.53
CA THR A 239 15.52 -14.66 9.66
C THR A 239 14.28 -15.49 9.28
N PRO A 240 13.58 -15.23 8.15
CA PRO A 240 12.42 -16.05 7.76
C PRO A 240 12.76 -17.46 7.30
N TRP A 241 13.98 -17.73 6.83
CA TRP A 241 14.41 -19.06 6.36
C TRP A 241 15.71 -19.45 7.08
N PRO A 242 15.61 -19.98 8.30
CA PRO A 242 16.79 -20.44 9.03
C PRO A 242 17.47 -21.61 8.29
N GLU A 243 18.77 -21.82 8.55
CA GLU A 243 19.63 -22.74 7.78
C GLU A 243 19.11 -24.20 7.77
N GLU A 244 18.38 -24.60 8.82
CA GLU A 244 17.86 -25.95 9.00
C GLU A 244 16.57 -26.21 8.20
N GLU A 245 15.96 -25.19 7.62
CA GLU A 245 14.65 -25.26 6.96
C GLU A 245 14.73 -25.34 5.42
N GLN A 246 13.57 -25.52 4.79
CA GLN A 246 13.47 -25.51 3.35
C GLN A 246 13.88 -24.14 2.80
N ARG A 247 14.83 -24.15 1.87
CA ARG A 247 15.32 -22.95 1.21
C ARG A 247 14.20 -22.22 0.48
N ALA A 248 14.26 -20.90 0.56
CA ALA A 248 13.39 -20.00 -0.18
C ALA A 248 13.46 -20.24 -1.69
N ARG A 249 12.29 -20.30 -2.33
CA ARG A 249 12.17 -20.37 -3.78
C ARG A 249 11.92 -18.97 -4.33
N LEU A 250 12.71 -18.55 -5.31
CA LEU A 250 12.60 -17.23 -5.90
C LEU A 250 11.91 -17.26 -7.27
N ARG A 251 11.05 -16.28 -7.51
CA ARG A 251 10.53 -15.94 -8.84
C ARG A 251 10.96 -14.52 -9.21
N PRO A 252 11.47 -14.27 -10.44
CA PRO A 252 11.74 -12.91 -10.88
C PRO A 252 10.45 -12.12 -10.96
N ALA A 253 10.50 -10.85 -10.58
CA ALA A 253 9.37 -9.94 -10.61
C ALA A 253 9.73 -8.65 -11.36
N THR A 254 8.71 -7.95 -11.82
CA THR A 254 8.84 -6.56 -12.30
C THR A 254 8.61 -5.60 -11.15
N SER A 255 9.09 -4.35 -11.27
CA SER A 255 8.86 -3.29 -10.29
C SER A 255 7.37 -3.07 -10.03
N ASP A 256 6.54 -3.07 -11.08
CA ASP A 256 5.08 -2.91 -10.98
C ASP A 256 4.42 -4.07 -10.22
N ARG A 257 4.99 -5.28 -10.31
CA ARG A 257 4.48 -6.45 -9.60
C ARG A 257 4.80 -6.36 -8.11
N VAL A 258 6.05 -6.02 -7.77
CA VAL A 258 6.46 -5.79 -6.38
C VAL A 258 5.63 -4.66 -5.77
N LEU A 259 5.45 -3.56 -6.50
CA LEU A 259 4.62 -2.44 -6.06
C LEU A 259 3.20 -2.90 -5.74
N ARG A 260 2.57 -3.72 -6.59
CA ARG A 260 1.22 -4.27 -6.33
C ARG A 260 1.19 -5.17 -5.09
N VAL A 261 2.19 -6.01 -4.85
CA VAL A 261 2.29 -6.83 -3.63
C VAL A 261 2.36 -5.94 -2.39
N LEU A 262 3.29 -4.99 -2.38
CA LEU A 262 3.49 -4.07 -1.25
C LEU A 262 2.24 -3.21 -1.02
N LEU A 263 1.67 -2.63 -2.07
CA LEU A 263 0.48 -1.81 -1.94
C LEU A 263 -0.73 -2.64 -1.46
N THR A 264 -0.84 -3.91 -1.89
CA THR A 264 -1.86 -4.84 -1.37
C THR A 264 -1.70 -5.03 0.13
N ALA A 265 -0.48 -5.26 0.62
CA ALA A 265 -0.19 -5.42 2.03
C ALA A 265 -0.52 -4.15 2.85
N ALA A 266 -0.20 -2.97 2.33
CA ALA A 266 -0.52 -1.70 3.00
C ALA A 266 -2.02 -1.41 3.07
N VAL A 267 -2.77 -1.61 1.98
CA VAL A 267 -4.18 -1.19 1.94
C VAL A 267 -5.14 -2.21 2.51
N ARG A 268 -4.78 -3.50 2.48
CA ARG A 268 -5.61 -4.55 3.08
C ARG A 268 -5.44 -4.50 4.58
N ALA A 269 -6.56 -4.66 5.27
CA ALA A 269 -6.54 -4.88 6.70
C ALA A 269 -5.66 -6.10 7.03
N PRO A 270 -4.90 -6.04 8.14
CA PRO A 270 -4.32 -7.23 8.76
C PRO A 270 -5.45 -8.19 9.21
N ALA A 271 -5.12 -9.29 9.87
CA ALA A 271 -6.13 -10.16 10.50
C ALA A 271 -7.10 -9.36 11.38
N TYR A 272 -6.59 -8.33 12.06
CA TYR A 272 -7.36 -7.31 12.76
C TYR A 272 -6.92 -5.90 12.30
N GLY A 273 -7.87 -5.03 11.97
CA GLY A 273 -7.60 -3.62 11.63
C GLY A 273 -8.29 -3.11 10.38
N ASP A 274 -7.94 -1.90 9.95
CA ASP A 274 -8.61 -1.20 8.83
C ASP A 274 -7.67 -0.97 7.62
N GLY A 275 -6.38 -1.27 7.76
CA GLY A 275 -5.35 -1.01 6.74
C GLY A 275 -5.08 0.49 6.54
N MET A 276 -4.14 0.82 5.65
CA MET A 276 -3.67 2.21 5.49
C MET A 276 -4.52 3.05 4.52
N SER A 277 -5.44 2.44 3.76
CA SER A 277 -6.08 3.01 2.57
C SER A 277 -5.08 3.45 1.48
N GLY A 278 -5.57 3.85 0.30
CA GLY A 278 -4.73 4.07 -0.88
C GLY A 278 -3.71 5.20 -0.71
N ALA A 279 -4.10 6.36 -0.17
CA ALA A 279 -3.21 7.51 -0.04
C ALA A 279 -1.98 7.26 0.88
N TYR A 280 -2.22 6.80 2.11
CA TYR A 280 -1.13 6.49 3.04
C TYR A 280 -0.45 5.16 2.71
N GLY A 281 -1.17 4.19 2.14
CA GLY A 281 -0.57 2.97 1.62
C GLY A 281 0.42 3.27 0.50
N ARG A 282 0.08 4.17 -0.44
CA ARG A 282 0.99 4.65 -1.49
C ARG A 282 2.23 5.32 -0.89
N LEU A 283 2.07 6.14 0.15
CA LEU A 283 3.21 6.75 0.86
C LEU A 283 4.11 5.68 1.49
N ALA A 284 3.53 4.68 2.16
CA ALA A 284 4.26 3.60 2.80
C ALA A 284 5.02 2.75 1.78
N VAL A 285 4.38 2.43 0.65
CA VAL A 285 5.01 1.70 -0.46
C VAL A 285 6.23 2.44 -1.00
N TRP A 286 6.14 3.75 -1.26
CA TRP A 286 7.30 4.49 -1.76
C TRP A 286 8.42 4.63 -0.74
N ARG A 287 8.11 4.67 0.56
CA ARG A 287 9.13 4.59 1.62
C ARG A 287 9.81 3.23 1.65
N THR A 288 9.03 2.15 1.60
CA THR A 288 9.55 0.78 1.55
C THR A 288 10.39 0.55 0.29
N LEU A 289 9.91 0.95 -0.88
CA LEU A 289 10.66 0.84 -2.14
C LEU A 289 11.96 1.64 -2.09
N GLY A 290 11.92 2.86 -1.56
CA GLY A 290 13.11 3.70 -1.38
C GLY A 290 14.16 3.03 -0.49
N ALA A 291 13.75 2.49 0.64
CA ALA A 291 14.64 1.75 1.54
C ALA A 291 15.19 0.47 0.87
N LEU A 292 14.34 -0.28 0.17
CA LEU A 292 14.74 -1.49 -0.57
C LEU A 292 15.80 -1.18 -1.63
N VAL A 293 15.67 -0.09 -2.40
CA VAL A 293 16.67 0.29 -3.42
C VAL A 293 17.81 1.16 -2.88
N GLY A 294 17.84 1.46 -1.58
CA GLY A 294 18.94 2.18 -0.93
C GLY A 294 18.94 3.69 -1.16
N THR A 295 17.79 4.31 -1.42
CA THR A 295 17.68 5.78 -1.52
C THR A 295 17.72 6.44 -0.15
N ALA A 296 18.24 7.67 -0.09
CA ALA A 296 18.16 8.48 1.13
C ALA A 296 16.70 8.68 1.59
N PRO A 297 16.41 8.76 2.90
CA PRO A 297 15.04 8.85 3.44
C PRO A 297 14.22 10.08 2.99
N ASP A 298 14.90 11.12 2.53
CA ASP A 298 14.33 12.38 2.01
C ASP A 298 14.50 12.54 0.51
N ALA A 299 14.99 11.51 -0.20
CA ALA A 299 15.11 11.51 -1.64
C ALA A 299 13.74 11.78 -2.31
N PRO A 300 13.70 12.57 -3.39
CA PRO A 300 12.51 12.71 -4.20
C PRO A 300 12.02 11.35 -4.71
N VAL A 301 10.70 11.12 -4.65
CA VAL A 301 10.09 9.85 -5.09
C VAL A 301 10.39 9.57 -6.58
N ASP A 302 10.56 10.61 -7.39
CA ASP A 302 10.98 10.48 -8.79
C ASP A 302 12.38 9.85 -8.94
N ASP A 303 13.33 10.22 -8.08
CA ASP A 303 14.68 9.65 -8.08
C ASP A 303 14.66 8.20 -7.59
N THR A 304 13.86 7.92 -6.56
CA THR A 304 13.60 6.56 -6.10
C THR A 304 13.00 5.70 -7.22
N ALA A 305 12.05 6.23 -7.99
CA ALA A 305 11.42 5.51 -9.09
C ALA A 305 12.42 5.08 -10.17
N LEU A 306 13.43 5.89 -10.46
CA LEU A 306 14.49 5.52 -11.42
C LEU A 306 15.29 4.31 -10.94
N LEU A 307 15.63 4.25 -9.64
CA LEU A 307 16.36 3.11 -9.07
C LEU A 307 15.48 1.87 -8.96
N VAL A 308 14.19 2.03 -8.64
CA VAL A 308 13.19 0.94 -8.65
C VAL A 308 13.12 0.28 -10.02
N GLU A 309 13.17 1.04 -11.12
CA GLU A 309 13.15 0.49 -12.48
C GLU A 309 14.46 -0.18 -12.90
N GLN A 310 15.59 0.20 -12.30
CA GLN A 310 16.92 -0.35 -12.61
C GLN A 310 17.26 -1.60 -11.78
N ALA A 311 16.55 -1.83 -10.68
CA ALA A 311 16.82 -2.94 -9.77
C ALA A 311 16.28 -4.28 -10.31
N HIS A 312 16.90 -5.38 -9.87
CA HIS A 312 16.41 -6.72 -10.14
C HIS A 312 15.52 -7.17 -8.98
N TRP A 313 14.25 -7.40 -9.25
CA TRP A 313 13.24 -7.73 -8.25
C TRP A 313 12.91 -9.23 -8.25
N PHE A 314 12.64 -9.75 -7.06
CA PHE A 314 12.26 -11.14 -6.85
C PHE A 314 11.18 -11.22 -5.77
N ILE A 315 10.28 -12.19 -5.91
CA ILE A 315 9.33 -12.59 -4.87
C ILE A 315 9.73 -13.97 -4.41
N ALA A 316 9.85 -14.14 -3.10
CA ALA A 316 10.19 -15.40 -2.46
C ALA A 316 8.94 -16.12 -1.95
N ASP A 317 8.90 -17.44 -2.09
CA ASP A 317 7.82 -18.25 -1.54
C ASP A 317 7.90 -18.30 -0.01
N PRO A 318 6.83 -17.92 0.72
CA PRO A 318 6.78 -17.98 2.17
C PRO A 318 6.59 -19.44 2.66
N SER A 319 7.61 -20.28 2.47
CA SER A 319 7.53 -21.74 2.62
C SER A 319 8.09 -22.30 3.93
N SER A 320 8.66 -21.47 4.79
CA SER A 320 9.22 -21.84 6.09
C SER A 320 8.19 -21.75 7.22
N ASP A 321 8.52 -22.32 8.37
CA ASP A 321 7.69 -22.32 9.57
C ASP A 321 7.62 -20.94 10.24
N TRP A 322 8.48 -20.00 9.83
CA TRP A 322 8.39 -18.60 10.24
C TRP A 322 7.12 -17.92 9.72
N PHE A 323 6.61 -18.35 8.56
CA PHE A 323 5.37 -17.82 7.97
C PHE A 323 4.17 -18.62 8.45
N HIS A 324 3.03 -17.96 8.63
CA HIS A 324 1.78 -18.63 9.02
C HIS A 324 1.10 -19.41 7.88
N GLN A 325 1.62 -19.33 6.66
CA GLN A 325 1.08 -19.91 5.43
C GLN A 325 -0.34 -19.40 5.13
N VAL A 326 -0.54 -18.12 5.38
CA VAL A 326 -1.82 -17.41 5.23
C VAL A 326 -1.71 -16.30 4.20
N VAL A 327 -2.82 -15.62 4.02
CA VAL A 327 -3.01 -14.62 2.96
C VAL A 327 -2.28 -13.31 3.21
N TRP A 328 -1.70 -13.18 4.40
CA TRP A 328 -0.89 -12.05 4.85
C TRP A 328 0.61 -12.39 4.84
N ASP A 329 1.03 -13.43 4.12
CA ASP A 329 2.45 -13.71 3.96
C ASP A 329 3.00 -13.02 2.73
N LEU A 330 4.14 -12.34 2.88
CA LEU A 330 4.87 -11.77 1.77
C LEU A 330 6.36 -11.90 1.99
N ALA A 331 7.09 -12.06 0.89
CA ALA A 331 8.52 -11.84 0.87
C ALA A 331 8.99 -11.30 -0.49
N VAL A 332 9.73 -10.20 -0.43
CA VAL A 332 10.29 -9.50 -1.57
C VAL A 332 11.78 -9.36 -1.37
N ALA A 333 12.55 -9.65 -2.41
CA ALA A 333 13.98 -9.43 -2.45
C ALA A 333 14.34 -8.52 -3.63
N VAL A 334 15.39 -7.74 -3.45
CA VAL A 334 15.95 -6.88 -4.48
C VAL A 334 17.46 -7.03 -4.52
N LEU A 335 17.98 -7.19 -5.73
CA LEU A 335 19.39 -7.02 -6.03
C LEU A 335 19.53 -5.62 -6.67
N ARG A 336 20.19 -4.71 -5.95
CA ARG A 336 20.31 -3.30 -6.35
C ARG A 336 21.17 -3.16 -7.62
N PRO A 337 21.03 -2.03 -8.35
CA PRO A 337 21.89 -1.75 -9.49
C PRO A 337 23.37 -1.87 -9.11
N GLY A 338 24.15 -2.59 -9.92
CA GLY A 338 25.56 -2.88 -9.63
C GLY A 338 25.80 -4.23 -8.92
N GLY A 339 24.75 -4.89 -8.44
CA GLY A 339 24.80 -6.29 -7.99
C GLY A 339 25.53 -6.54 -6.67
N GLN A 340 25.95 -5.50 -5.94
CA GLN A 340 26.68 -5.67 -4.68
C GLN A 340 25.76 -5.64 -3.46
N ASP A 341 24.64 -4.92 -3.55
CA ASP A 341 23.74 -4.73 -2.43
C ASP A 341 22.45 -5.52 -2.64
N ILE A 342 22.03 -6.20 -1.57
CA ILE A 342 20.85 -7.06 -1.54
C ILE A 342 19.98 -6.56 -0.39
N ALA A 343 18.68 -6.41 -0.61
CA ALA A 343 17.73 -6.13 0.47
C ALA A 343 16.56 -7.11 0.40
N VAL A 344 16.10 -7.55 1.57
CA VAL A 344 15.02 -8.52 1.71
C VAL A 344 14.01 -8.02 2.73
N LEU A 345 12.74 -7.97 2.36
CA LEU A 345 11.61 -7.72 3.24
C LEU A 345 10.74 -8.98 3.26
N ALA A 346 10.47 -9.50 4.45
CA ALA A 346 9.49 -10.55 4.68
C ALA A 346 8.54 -10.13 5.81
N ALA A 347 7.28 -10.50 5.69
CA ALA A 347 6.28 -10.25 6.72
C ALA A 347 5.20 -11.32 6.70
N THR A 348 4.60 -11.54 7.87
CA THR A 348 3.50 -12.47 8.11
C THR A 348 2.58 -11.87 9.18
N ASP A 349 1.29 -12.17 9.12
CA ASP A 349 0.31 -11.80 10.16
C ASP A 349 -0.74 -12.89 10.30
N THR A 350 -1.25 -13.10 11.51
CA THR A 350 -2.27 -14.11 11.85
C THR A 350 -3.14 -13.66 13.02
N ASP A 351 -4.25 -14.38 13.20
CA ASP A 351 -5.26 -14.17 14.24
C ASP A 351 -4.85 -14.55 15.66
#